data_AF-T0YFM6-F1
#
_entry.id   AF-T0YFM6-F1
#
_cell.length_a   1.000
_cell.length_b   1.000
_cell.length_c   1.000
_cell.angle_alpha   90.00
_cell.angle_beta   90.00
_cell.angle_gamma   90.00
#
_symmetry.space_group_name_H-M   'P 1'
#
loop_
_entity.id
_entity.type
_entity.pdbx_description
1 polymer ?
#
loop_
_entity_poly.entity_id
_entity_poly.type
_entity_poly.pdbx_seq_one_letter_code
_entity_poly.pdbx_strand_id
1 'polypeptide(L)'
;MGRTSEEVQWDLDYLVQLWGAIKKAAEVRKAPFLVYQEDNIVLRALRDHLKTDISEILIDDARMYEGARAFAEQVMPQYLERLKLYQEPTPLFTRYQIESQIAQAFEREIVLPSGGRLVFDRTEALISIDVNSARATRGGDIEETALTTDLEAAEEIARQLRIRDLGGLIVIDFIDME
;
A
#
# COMPACT_ATOMS: atom_id res chain seq x y z
N MET A 1 17.82 -7.37 2.05
CA MET A 1 16.71 -7.91 1.25
C MET A 1 16.48 -9.35 1.66
N GLY A 2 15.23 -9.74 1.95
CA GLY A 2 14.83 -11.14 2.15
C GLY A 2 13.92 -11.32 3.36
N ARG A 3 12.72 -11.88 3.13
CA ARG A 3 11.83 -12.40 4.19
C ARG A 3 12.59 -13.45 5.02
N THR A 4 12.29 -13.56 6.31
CA THR A 4 12.92 -14.55 7.19
C THR A 4 12.46 -15.97 6.84
N SER A 5 13.23 -16.99 7.23
CA SER A 5 12.82 -18.39 7.03
C SER A 5 11.50 -18.72 7.71
N GLU A 6 11.20 -18.07 8.84
CA GLU A 6 9.92 -18.23 9.55
C GLU A 6 8.77 -17.64 8.74
N GLU A 7 8.92 -16.43 8.21
CA GLU A 7 7.92 -15.80 7.34
C GLU A 7 7.62 -16.64 6.09
N VAL A 8 8.67 -17.23 5.49
CA VAL A 8 8.52 -18.11 4.32
C VAL A 8 7.81 -19.42 4.69
N GLN A 9 8.13 -20.01 5.84
CA GLN A 9 7.47 -21.23 6.29
C GLN A 9 5.98 -20.99 6.55
N TRP A 10 5.61 -19.86 7.15
CA TRP A 10 4.20 -19.52 7.39
C TRP A 10 3.41 -19.34 6.11
N ASP A 11 3.98 -18.66 5.10
CA ASP A 11 3.33 -18.50 3.79
C ASP A 11 3.13 -19.87 3.12
N LEU A 12 4.13 -20.76 3.20
CA LEU A 12 4.02 -22.12 2.68
C LEU A 12 2.91 -22.93 3.38
N ASP A 13 2.87 -22.89 4.71
CA ASP A 13 1.87 -23.64 5.49
C ASP A 13 0.45 -23.20 5.14
N TYR A 14 0.23 -21.88 4.98
CA TYR A 14 -1.02 -21.32 4.50
C TYR A 14 -1.39 -21.84 3.10
N LEU A 15 -0.46 -21.77 2.14
CA LEU A 15 -0.70 -22.24 0.76
C LEU A 15 -1.03 -23.74 0.71
N VAL A 16 -0.40 -24.55 1.55
CA VAL A 16 -0.69 -25.99 1.66
C VAL A 16 -2.10 -26.25 2.20
N GLN A 17 -2.53 -25.51 3.23
CA GLN A 17 -3.89 -25.62 3.77
C GLN A 17 -4.94 -25.18 2.75
N LEU A 18 -4.71 -24.05 2.07
CA LEU A 18 -5.57 -23.55 1.01
C LEU A 18 -5.72 -24.58 -0.12
N TRP A 19 -4.60 -25.15 -0.56
CA TRP A 19 -4.60 -26.22 -1.56
C TRP A 19 -5.39 -27.45 -1.11
N GLY A 20 -5.26 -27.83 0.16
CA GLY A 20 -6.06 -28.90 0.76
C GLY A 20 -7.57 -28.63 0.70
N ALA A 21 -7.99 -27.40 0.99
CA ALA A 21 -9.39 -26.99 0.91
C ALA A 21 -9.93 -26.99 -0.53
N ILE A 22 -9.15 -26.48 -1.49
CA ILE A 22 -9.48 -26.49 -2.93
C ILE A 22 -9.70 -27.93 -3.42
N LYS A 23 -8.77 -28.85 -3.12
CA LYS A 23 -8.91 -30.26 -3.54
C LYS A 23 -10.19 -30.90 -2.98
N LYS A 24 -10.46 -30.71 -1.69
CA LYS A 24 -11.68 -31.25 -1.05
C LYS A 24 -12.95 -30.68 -1.70
N ALA A 25 -12.99 -29.38 -1.99
CA ALA A 25 -14.14 -28.77 -2.64
C ALA A 25 -14.36 -29.33 -4.06
N ALA A 26 -13.27 -29.54 -4.81
CA ALA A 26 -13.30 -30.12 -6.15
C ALA A 26 -13.79 -31.58 -6.19
N GLU A 27 -13.49 -32.38 -5.14
CA GLU A 27 -14.00 -33.76 -5.03
C GLU A 27 -15.50 -33.81 -4.72
N VAL A 28 -16.02 -32.84 -3.95
CA VAL A 28 -17.40 -32.85 -3.45
C VAL A 28 -18.41 -32.31 -4.48
N ARG A 29 -18.04 -31.34 -5.31
CA ARG A 29 -18.97 -30.68 -6.24
C ARG A 29 -18.59 -30.93 -7.70
N LYS A 30 -19.59 -31.20 -8.55
CA LYS A 30 -19.41 -31.27 -10.01
C LYS A 30 -19.38 -29.88 -10.62
N ALA A 31 -18.53 -29.70 -11.63
CA ALA A 31 -18.36 -28.45 -12.38
C ALA A 31 -19.63 -28.03 -13.17
N PRO A 32 -19.80 -26.73 -13.48
CA PRO A 32 -18.97 -25.58 -13.10
C PRO A 32 -19.42 -24.95 -11.76
N PHE A 33 -18.47 -24.59 -10.90
CA PHE A 33 -18.71 -23.80 -9.68
C PHE A 33 -17.46 -23.04 -9.27
N LEU A 34 -17.62 -21.97 -8.50
CA LEU A 34 -16.53 -21.23 -7.88
C LEU A 34 -15.90 -22.07 -6.75
N VAL A 35 -14.63 -22.47 -6.93
CA VAL A 35 -13.90 -23.30 -5.95
C VAL A 35 -13.28 -22.44 -4.85
N TYR A 36 -12.74 -21.29 -5.23
CA TYR A 36 -12.10 -20.32 -4.34
C TYR A 36 -12.23 -18.93 -4.96
N GLN A 37 -12.47 -17.93 -4.12
CA GLN A 37 -12.55 -16.53 -4.50
C GLN A 37 -11.50 -15.75 -3.71
N GLU A 38 -10.57 -15.11 -4.42
CA GLU A 38 -9.50 -14.35 -3.81
C GLU A 38 -9.93 -12.89 -3.58
N ASP A 39 -10.86 -12.68 -2.64
CA ASP A 39 -11.45 -11.34 -2.45
C ASP A 39 -11.02 -10.64 -1.15
N ASN A 40 -10.26 -11.30 -0.28
CA ASN A 40 -9.97 -10.68 0.99
C ASN A 40 -8.65 -9.88 0.94
N ILE A 41 -8.75 -8.66 0.38
CA ILE A 41 -7.67 -7.66 0.41
C ILE A 41 -7.13 -7.44 1.82
N VAL A 42 -7.98 -7.60 2.86
CA VAL A 42 -7.56 -7.53 4.26
C VAL A 42 -6.61 -8.67 4.60
N LEU A 43 -6.89 -9.91 4.16
CA LEU A 43 -5.98 -11.04 4.39
C LEU A 43 -4.66 -10.86 3.64
N ARG A 44 -4.70 -10.35 2.41
CA ARG A 44 -3.49 -10.03 1.65
C ARG A 44 -2.67 -8.96 2.36
N ALA A 45 -3.32 -7.89 2.81
CA ALA A 45 -2.66 -6.82 3.55
C ALA A 45 -2.06 -7.30 4.88
N LEU A 46 -2.78 -8.14 5.62
CA LEU A 46 -2.27 -8.78 6.84
C LEU A 46 -1.04 -9.65 6.53
N ARG A 47 -1.07 -10.47 5.49
CA ARG A 47 0.08 -11.31 5.10
C ARG A 47 1.29 -10.48 4.66
N ASP A 48 1.07 -9.45 3.85
CA ASP A 48 2.15 -8.75 3.14
C ASP A 48 2.71 -7.55 3.91
N HIS A 49 1.93 -6.95 4.83
CA HIS A 49 2.32 -5.75 5.55
C HIS A 49 2.43 -5.91 7.06
N LEU A 50 1.98 -7.04 7.64
CA LEU A 50 2.06 -7.21 9.09
C LEU A 50 3.51 -7.45 9.55
N LYS A 51 4.08 -6.40 10.12
CA LYS A 51 5.43 -6.40 10.69
C LYS A 51 5.37 -6.25 12.21
N THR A 52 6.47 -6.62 12.86
CA THR A 52 6.56 -6.61 14.33
C THR A 52 6.41 -5.21 14.95
N ASP A 53 6.67 -4.15 14.19
CA ASP A 53 6.53 -2.74 14.57
C ASP A 53 5.09 -2.21 14.53
N ILE A 54 4.14 -2.94 13.93
CA ILE A 54 2.73 -2.53 13.88
C ILE A 54 2.07 -2.77 15.24
N SER A 55 1.62 -1.70 15.90
CA SER A 55 1.04 -1.80 17.24
C SER A 55 -0.40 -2.31 17.24
N GLU A 56 -1.22 -1.82 16.31
CA GLU A 56 -2.65 -2.10 16.22
C GLU A 56 -3.10 -2.21 14.77
N ILE A 57 -4.10 -3.07 14.53
CA ILE A 57 -4.76 -3.24 13.24
C ILE A 57 -6.25 -2.98 13.46
N LEU A 58 -6.75 -1.90 12.87
CA LEU A 58 -8.12 -1.45 13.05
C LEU A 58 -8.96 -1.80 11.82
N ILE A 59 -10.08 -2.48 12.04
CA ILE A 59 -11.05 -2.83 11.00
C ILE A 59 -12.41 -2.31 11.44
N ASP A 60 -13.11 -1.55 10.61
CA ASP A 60 -14.41 -0.93 10.91
C ASP A 60 -15.63 -1.75 10.42
N ASP A 61 -15.43 -2.76 9.57
CA ASP A 61 -16.46 -3.74 9.20
C ASP A 61 -16.35 -5.04 10.02
N ALA A 62 -17.43 -5.41 10.70
CA ALA A 62 -17.47 -6.57 11.57
C ALA A 62 -17.25 -7.92 10.84
N ARG A 63 -17.70 -8.05 9.59
CA ARG A 63 -17.51 -9.29 8.81
C ARG A 63 -16.05 -9.43 8.39
N MET A 64 -15.43 -8.33 7.97
CA MET A 64 -13.99 -8.32 7.66
C MET A 64 -13.14 -8.59 8.89
N TYR A 65 -13.51 -8.04 10.06
CA TYR A 65 -12.82 -8.29 11.32
C TYR A 65 -12.84 -9.77 11.71
N GLU A 66 -14.00 -10.42 11.68
CA GLU A 66 -14.08 -11.86 12.00
C GLU A 66 -13.28 -12.72 11.01
N GLY A 67 -13.29 -12.36 9.72
CA GLY A 67 -12.46 -13.02 8.71
C GLY A 67 -10.95 -12.85 8.96
N ALA A 68 -10.52 -11.64 9.27
CA ALA A 68 -9.14 -11.32 9.63
C ALA A 68 -8.70 -12.03 10.91
N ARG A 69 -9.58 -12.10 11.91
CA ARG A 69 -9.34 -12.77 13.18
C ARG A 69 -9.16 -14.27 13.00
N ALA A 70 -10.08 -14.93 12.29
CA ALA A 70 -9.99 -16.36 12.00
C ALA A 70 -8.70 -16.72 11.24
N PHE A 71 -8.27 -15.85 10.32
CA PHE A 71 -7.00 -16.02 9.62
C PHE A 71 -5.79 -15.83 10.55
N ALA A 72 -5.78 -14.77 11.36
CA ALA A 72 -4.71 -14.52 12.31
C ALA A 72 -4.58 -15.66 13.34
N GLU A 73 -5.69 -16.24 13.83
CA GLU A 73 -5.69 -17.40 14.72
C GLU A 73 -4.98 -18.62 14.10
N GLN A 74 -5.08 -18.80 12.78
CA GLN A 74 -4.50 -19.94 12.07
C GLN A 74 -3.05 -19.71 11.63
N VAL A 75 -2.74 -18.51 11.14
CA VAL A 75 -1.47 -18.23 10.44
C VAL A 75 -0.50 -17.43 11.30
N MET A 76 -1.02 -16.52 12.15
CA MET A 76 -0.18 -15.57 12.89
C MET A 76 -0.76 -15.25 14.30
N PRO A 77 -0.92 -16.26 15.17
CA PRO A 77 -1.64 -16.10 16.44
C PRO A 77 -1.00 -15.06 17.36
N GLN A 78 0.30 -14.81 17.24
CA GLN A 78 1.03 -13.78 17.99
C GLN A 78 0.55 -12.33 17.73
N TYR A 79 -0.13 -12.08 16.61
CA TYR A 79 -0.65 -10.75 16.29
C TYR A 79 -2.15 -10.60 16.56
N LEU A 80 -2.80 -11.64 17.08
CA LEU A 80 -4.25 -11.66 17.31
C LEU A 80 -4.69 -10.54 18.26
N GLU A 81 -3.91 -10.26 19.30
CA GLU A 81 -4.21 -9.19 20.27
C GLU A 81 -4.12 -7.78 19.68
N ARG A 82 -3.43 -7.63 18.53
CA ARG A 82 -3.29 -6.35 17.84
C ARG A 82 -4.50 -6.04 16.96
N LEU A 83 -5.29 -7.04 16.60
CA LEU A 83 -6.48 -6.89 15.77
C LEU A 83 -7.65 -6.36 16.60
N LYS A 84 -8.22 -5.22 16.21
CA LYS A 84 -9.33 -4.58 16.92
C LYS A 84 -10.43 -4.14 15.96
N LEU A 85 -11.68 -4.38 16.37
CA LEU A 85 -12.86 -3.88 15.68
C LEU A 85 -13.09 -2.42 16.08
N TYR A 86 -13.04 -1.52 15.10
CA TYR A 86 -13.32 -0.10 15.28
C TYR A 86 -14.84 0.12 15.30
N GLN A 87 -15.35 0.73 16.38
CA GLN A 87 -16.79 0.91 16.61
C GLN A 87 -17.17 2.34 16.99
N GLU A 88 -16.24 3.28 16.89
CA GLU A 88 -16.52 4.66 17.23
C GLU A 88 -17.37 5.35 16.16
N PRO A 89 -18.13 6.40 16.52
CA PRO A 89 -19.01 7.09 15.58
C PRO A 89 -18.27 7.92 14.52
N THR A 90 -17.05 8.38 14.83
CA THR A 90 -16.21 9.11 13.88
C THR A 90 -15.65 8.10 12.87
N PRO A 91 -15.64 8.37 11.55
CA PRO A 91 -15.02 7.45 10.60
C PRO A 91 -13.53 7.23 10.89
N LEU A 92 -13.06 5.98 10.70
CA LEU A 92 -11.70 5.55 11.05
C LEU A 92 -10.63 6.47 10.46
N PHE A 93 -10.69 6.73 9.15
CA PHE A 93 -9.68 7.55 8.47
C PHE A 93 -9.71 9.02 8.88
N THR A 94 -10.91 9.55 9.18
CA THR A 94 -11.07 10.90 9.72
C THR A 94 -10.40 11.02 11.10
N ARG A 95 -10.60 10.03 11.99
CA ARG A 95 -10.00 10.03 13.33
C ARG A 95 -8.47 10.09 13.28
N TYR A 96 -7.86 9.33 12.37
CA TYR A 96 -6.41 9.29 12.20
C TYR A 96 -5.87 10.36 11.24
N GLN A 97 -6.71 11.27 10.75
CA GLN A 97 -6.33 12.39 9.88
C GLN A 97 -5.59 11.97 8.59
N ILE A 98 -5.88 10.78 8.08
CA ILE A 98 -5.27 10.27 6.84
C ILE A 98 -6.12 10.53 5.60
N GLU A 99 -7.38 10.96 5.79
CA GLU A 99 -8.33 11.15 4.70
C GLU A 99 -7.90 12.24 3.70
N SER A 100 -7.30 13.33 4.19
CA SER A 100 -6.70 14.36 3.32
C SER A 100 -5.52 13.83 2.51
N GLN A 101 -4.69 12.97 3.11
CA GLN A 101 -3.55 12.36 2.42
C GLN A 101 -4.00 11.38 1.34
N ILE A 102 -5.08 10.63 1.61
CA ILE A 102 -5.71 9.75 0.62
C ILE A 102 -6.27 10.59 -0.54
N ALA A 103 -6.98 11.68 -0.24
CA ALA A 103 -7.53 12.57 -1.26
C ALA A 103 -6.44 13.18 -2.14
N GLN A 104 -5.34 13.67 -1.53
CA GLN A 104 -4.18 14.20 -2.26
C GLN A 104 -3.58 13.16 -3.22
N ALA A 105 -3.57 11.88 -2.85
CA ALA A 105 -3.04 10.84 -3.73
C ALA A 105 -3.83 10.68 -5.04
N PHE A 106 -5.05 11.21 -5.14
CA PHE A 106 -5.82 11.25 -6.39
C PHE A 106 -5.64 12.56 -7.17
N GLU A 107 -4.93 13.54 -6.64
CA GLU A 107 -4.66 14.79 -7.33
C GLU A 107 -3.64 14.59 -8.45
N ARG A 108 -3.82 15.33 -9.54
CA ARG A 108 -2.86 15.35 -10.65
C ARG A 108 -1.52 15.96 -10.22
N GLU A 109 -1.56 16.92 -9.30
CA GLU A 109 -0.41 17.67 -8.81
C GLU A 109 -0.20 17.41 -7.32
N ILE A 110 1.04 17.18 -6.90
CA ILE A 110 1.42 17.00 -5.49
C ILE A 110 2.43 18.09 -5.12
N VAL A 111 2.21 18.77 -4.00
CA VAL A 111 3.15 19.78 -3.47
C VAL A 111 4.17 19.11 -2.56
N LEU A 112 5.45 19.37 -2.82
CA LEU A 112 6.59 18.91 -2.04
C LEU A 112 6.83 19.83 -0.81
N PRO A 113 7.50 19.33 0.25
CA PRO A 113 7.78 20.10 1.47
C PRO A 113 8.45 21.46 1.22
N SER A 114 9.41 21.53 0.30
CA SER A 114 10.11 22.78 -0.05
C SER A 114 9.34 23.69 -1.00
N GLY A 115 8.10 23.33 -1.34
CA GLY A 115 7.22 24.10 -2.22
C GLY A 115 7.33 23.72 -3.70
N GLY A 116 8.22 22.80 -4.05
CA GLY A 116 8.24 22.13 -5.35
C GLY A 116 6.96 21.34 -5.62
N ARG A 117 6.78 20.84 -6.84
CA ARG A 117 5.52 20.24 -7.29
C ARG A 117 5.80 19.08 -8.25
N LEU A 118 5.08 17.99 -8.09
CA LEU A 118 5.08 16.84 -8.98
C LEU A 118 3.81 16.85 -9.81
N VAL A 119 3.91 16.63 -11.11
CA VAL A 119 2.74 16.52 -12.00
C VAL A 119 2.70 15.14 -12.62
N PHE A 120 1.61 14.40 -12.38
CA PHE A 120 1.41 13.05 -12.89
C PHE A 120 0.49 13.05 -14.10
N ASP A 121 1.00 12.66 -15.27
CA ASP A 121 0.21 12.53 -16.50
C ASP A 121 0.19 11.07 -16.99
N ARG A 122 -1.03 10.54 -17.15
CA ARG A 122 -1.23 9.18 -17.69
C ARG A 122 -1.44 9.25 -19.19
N THR A 123 -0.71 8.42 -19.93
CA THR A 123 -0.88 8.23 -21.37
C THR A 123 -1.35 6.81 -21.67
N GLU A 124 -1.45 6.44 -22.96
CA GLU A 124 -1.84 5.10 -23.38
C GLU A 124 -0.85 4.00 -22.94
N ALA A 125 0.46 4.30 -22.96
CA ALA A 125 1.51 3.29 -22.75
C ALA A 125 2.38 3.55 -21.52
N LEU A 126 2.40 4.78 -21.00
CA LEU A 126 3.27 5.17 -19.90
C LEU A 126 2.65 6.24 -19.00
N ILE A 127 3.26 6.41 -17.84
CA ILE A 127 2.97 7.50 -16.90
C ILE A 127 4.20 8.41 -16.90
N SER A 128 4.00 9.69 -17.18
CA SER A 128 5.04 10.71 -17.08
C SER A 128 4.89 11.50 -15.78
N ILE A 129 6.01 11.76 -15.11
CA ILE A 129 6.07 12.55 -13.87
C ILE A 129 7.05 13.69 -14.09
N ASP A 130 6.55 14.92 -13.97
CA ASP A 130 7.34 16.15 -14.14
C ASP A 130 7.63 16.80 -12.77
N VAL A 131 8.89 17.15 -12.52
CA VAL A 131 9.37 17.74 -11.26
C VAL A 131 9.63 19.24 -11.42
N ASN A 132 8.92 20.05 -10.65
CA ASN A 132 9.08 21.50 -10.65
C ASN A 132 9.56 21.99 -9.28
N SER A 133 10.65 22.74 -9.19
CA SER A 133 11.09 23.36 -7.91
C SER A 133 10.18 24.49 -7.41
N ALA A 134 9.21 24.92 -8.23
CA ALA A 134 8.41 26.13 -8.03
C ALA A 134 9.29 27.36 -7.71
N ARG A 135 8.71 28.50 -7.34
CA ARG A 135 9.47 29.72 -6.97
C ARG A 135 10.19 29.59 -5.60
N ALA A 136 10.87 28.47 -5.34
CA ALA A 136 11.80 28.29 -4.22
C ALA A 136 13.10 29.11 -4.38
N THR A 137 13.24 29.87 -5.47
CA THR A 137 14.36 30.76 -5.78
C THR A 137 14.36 32.05 -4.94
N ARG A 138 14.34 31.95 -3.60
CA ARG A 138 14.70 33.09 -2.73
C ARG A 138 16.21 33.11 -2.50
N GLY A 139 16.97 33.34 -3.58
CA GLY A 139 18.38 33.77 -3.53
C GLY A 139 19.45 32.73 -3.14
N GLY A 140 19.11 31.44 -3.09
CA GLY A 140 20.08 30.35 -2.89
C GLY A 140 20.66 29.80 -4.19
N ASP A 141 21.67 28.92 -4.06
CA ASP A 141 22.30 28.21 -5.15
C ASP A 141 21.26 27.37 -5.94
N ILE A 142 21.23 27.54 -7.25
CA ILE A 142 20.22 26.91 -8.12
C ILE A 142 20.44 25.40 -8.15
N GLU A 143 21.70 24.96 -8.14
CA GLU A 143 22.05 23.53 -8.14
C GLU A 143 21.63 22.85 -6.84
N GLU A 144 21.89 23.49 -5.69
CA GLU A 144 21.47 22.95 -4.39
C GLU A 144 19.94 22.86 -4.30
N THR A 145 19.22 23.83 -4.86
CA THR A 145 17.76 23.83 -4.92
C THR A 145 17.23 22.71 -5.83
N ALA A 146 17.85 22.48 -6.99
CA ALA A 146 17.51 21.39 -7.90
C ALA A 146 17.70 20.03 -7.22
N LEU A 147 18.88 19.80 -6.65
CA LEU A 147 19.20 18.57 -5.93
C LEU A 147 18.24 18.31 -4.77
N THR A 148 17.94 19.32 -3.95
CA THR A 148 17.02 19.18 -2.82
C THR A 148 15.62 18.83 -3.31
N THR A 149 15.14 19.48 -4.38
CA THR A 149 13.83 19.21 -4.95
C THR A 149 13.75 17.79 -5.52
N ASP A 150 14.78 17.33 -6.24
CA ASP A 150 14.78 16.00 -6.85
C ASP A 150 14.85 14.88 -5.81
N LEU A 151 15.54 15.11 -4.68
CA LEU A 151 15.55 14.18 -3.55
C LEU A 151 14.17 14.07 -2.90
N GLU A 152 13.50 15.20 -2.63
CA GLU A 152 12.13 15.22 -2.13
C GLU A 152 11.16 14.56 -3.12
N ALA A 153 11.33 14.85 -4.41
CA ALA A 153 10.55 14.25 -5.49
C ALA A 153 10.70 12.73 -5.52
N ALA A 154 11.92 12.20 -5.43
CA ALA A 154 12.16 10.76 -5.46
C ALA A 154 11.46 10.01 -4.32
N GLU A 155 11.49 10.55 -3.10
CA GLU A 155 10.80 9.97 -1.95
C GLU A 155 9.27 9.98 -2.14
N GLU A 156 8.73 11.13 -2.57
CA GLU A 156 7.30 11.30 -2.74
C GLU A 156 6.76 10.51 -3.94
N ILE A 157 7.48 10.44 -5.06
CA ILE A 157 7.14 9.57 -6.19
C ILE A 157 7.05 8.12 -5.73
N ALA A 158 8.05 7.62 -4.99
CA ALA A 158 8.02 6.24 -4.49
C ALA A 158 6.79 5.97 -3.60
N ARG A 159 6.40 6.95 -2.77
CA ARG A 159 5.19 6.89 -1.94
C ARG A 159 3.93 6.87 -2.80
N GLN A 160 3.81 7.77 -3.77
CA GLN A 160 2.66 7.90 -4.65
C GLN A 160 2.46 6.68 -5.55
N LEU A 161 3.52 6.08 -6.08
CA LEU A 161 3.44 4.85 -6.86
C LEU A 161 2.77 3.72 -6.08
N ARG A 162 3.06 3.60 -4.77
CA ARG A 162 2.44 2.61 -3.88
C ARG A 162 0.99 2.96 -3.57
N ILE A 163 0.69 4.21 -3.23
CA ILE A 163 -0.67 4.61 -2.83
C ILE A 163 -1.65 4.57 -4.01
N ARG A 164 -1.18 4.96 -5.20
CA ARG A 164 -1.98 4.99 -6.44
C ARG A 164 -2.01 3.64 -7.17
N ASP A 165 -1.29 2.64 -6.65
CA ASP A 165 -1.10 1.33 -7.29
C ASP A 165 -0.71 1.45 -8.77
N LEU A 166 0.30 2.30 -9.06
CA LEU A 166 0.74 2.57 -10.42
C LEU A 166 1.76 1.52 -10.88
N GLY A 167 1.46 0.87 -11.99
CA GLY A 167 2.35 -0.07 -12.67
C GLY A 167 2.56 0.27 -14.14
N GLY A 168 3.51 -0.43 -14.78
CA GLY A 168 3.87 -0.21 -16.19
C GLY A 168 5.11 0.67 -16.36
N LEU A 169 5.25 1.28 -17.54
CA LEU A 169 6.37 2.18 -17.82
C LEU A 169 6.15 3.53 -17.14
N ILE A 170 7.08 3.93 -16.29
CA ILE A 170 7.08 5.21 -15.58
C ILE A 170 8.32 5.99 -16.05
N VAL A 171 8.09 7.21 -16.51
CA VAL A 171 9.14 8.14 -16.94
C VAL A 171 9.12 9.33 -15.99
N ILE A 172 10.27 9.63 -15.39
CA ILE A 172 10.42 10.75 -14.44
C ILE A 172 11.36 11.76 -15.09
N ASP A 173 10.88 12.99 -15.22
CA ASP A 173 11.63 14.15 -15.71
C ASP A 173 12.09 14.95 -14.48
N PHE A 174 13.30 14.64 -14.00
CA PHE A 174 13.94 15.36 -12.90
C PHE A 174 14.53 16.68 -13.39
N ILE A 175 14.83 17.58 -12.46
CA ILE A 175 15.47 18.86 -12.81
C ILE A 175 16.91 18.59 -13.25
N ASP A 176 17.35 19.25 -14.31
CA ASP A 176 18.74 19.15 -14.76
C ASP A 176 19.71 19.60 -13.66
N MET A 177 20.74 18.77 -13.40
CA MET A 177 21.83 19.03 -12.46
C MET A 177 23.16 18.84 -13.21
N GLU A 178 24.05 19.85 -13.18
CA GLU A 178 25.39 19.78 -13.79
C GLU A 178 26.45 19.17 -12.85
#